data_AF-A0A933QTC3-F1
#
_entry.id   AF-A0A933QTC3-F1
#
_cell.length_a   1.000
_cell.length_b   1.000
_cell.length_c   1.000
_cell.angle_alpha   90.00
_cell.angle_beta   90.00
_cell.angle_gamma   90.00
#
_symmetry.space_group_name_H-M   'P 1'
#
loop_
_entity.id
_entity.type
_entity.pdbx_description
1 polymer ?
#
loop_
_entity_poly.entity_id
_entity_poly.type
_entity_poly.pdbx_seq_one_letter_code
_entity_poly.pdbx_strand_id
1 'polypeptide(L)'
;MLQLTAGHLWELVQRLIVDSHEAFLLADDSIQDKRYSRFVELVHRQYSSGAEHGLVRGIGVVNLVHSSGKPGEFYPIDYRIYDPDSDGKTKNEHFREMLVHAVADKLIKARTVLFDSWYAGADNLKLIHRLGLIFFTTLKENRLVSLTKEDGYIRLDQIDWTAERLQSGVIVKLKEVSFKVRLFKLVATNGDTPSTCVRCKC
;
A
#
# COMPACT_ATOMS: atom_id res chain seq x y z
N MET A 1 -11.48 -23.60 -21.29
CA MET A 1 -11.81 -22.27 -20.75
C MET A 1 -10.50 -21.69 -20.21
N LEU A 2 -9.94 -20.66 -20.84
CA LEU A 2 -8.65 -20.09 -20.41
C LEU A 2 -8.88 -19.39 -19.06
N GLN A 3 -8.40 -19.97 -17.96
CA GLN A 3 -8.33 -19.23 -16.70
C GLN A 3 -7.13 -18.29 -16.79
N LEU A 4 -7.41 -16.98 -16.86
CA LEU A 4 -6.37 -15.96 -16.73
C LEU A 4 -5.82 -16.05 -15.30
N THR A 5 -4.52 -16.29 -15.19
CA THR A 5 -3.79 -16.33 -13.91
C THR A 5 -2.87 -15.11 -13.82
N ALA A 6 -2.37 -14.81 -12.61
CA ALA A 6 -1.35 -13.78 -12.43
C ALA A 6 -0.07 -14.06 -13.24
N GLY A 7 0.24 -15.33 -13.52
CA GLY A 7 1.35 -15.72 -14.39
C GLY A 7 1.11 -15.34 -15.85
N HIS A 8 -0.07 -15.67 -16.41
CA HIS A 8 -0.43 -15.26 -17.77
C HIS A 8 -0.46 -13.73 -17.92
N LEU A 9 -0.93 -13.01 -16.90
CA LEU A 9 -0.87 -11.54 -16.90
C LEU A 9 0.57 -11.05 -17.00
N TRP A 10 1.46 -11.57 -16.16
CA TRP A 10 2.88 -11.20 -16.18
C TRP A 10 3.52 -11.46 -17.54
N GLU A 11 3.22 -12.60 -18.17
CA GLU A 11 3.76 -12.94 -19.49
C GLU A 11 3.44 -11.89 -20.56
N LEU A 12 2.23 -11.33 -20.51
CA LEU A 12 1.78 -10.27 -21.42
C LEU A 12 2.42 -8.92 -21.09
N VAL A 13 2.55 -8.61 -19.80
CA VAL A 13 2.91 -7.26 -19.34
C VAL A 13 4.42 -7.04 -19.25
N GLN A 14 5.22 -8.07 -18.99
CA GLN A 14 6.66 -7.92 -18.75
C GLN A 14 7.42 -7.22 -19.91
N ARG A 15 6.90 -7.33 -21.14
CA ARG A 15 7.51 -6.72 -22.33
C ARG A 15 7.05 -5.27 -22.58
N LEU A 16 6.03 -4.82 -21.85
CA LEU A 16 5.42 -3.50 -21.99
C LEU A 16 5.95 -2.51 -20.95
N ILE A 17 6.41 -3.00 -19.80
CA ILE A 17 6.89 -2.13 -18.73
C ILE A 17 8.23 -1.49 -19.07
N VAL A 18 8.34 -0.19 -18.77
CA VAL A 18 9.61 0.54 -18.81
C VAL A 18 10.14 0.61 -17.38
N ASP A 19 10.88 -0.42 -16.99
CA ASP A 19 11.33 -0.58 -15.61
C ASP A 19 12.72 0.03 -15.35
N SER A 20 12.85 0.69 -14.19
CA SER A 20 14.07 1.38 -13.77
C SER A 20 14.05 1.57 -12.25
N HIS A 21 15.16 2.01 -11.66
CA HIS A 21 15.17 2.35 -10.22
C HIS A 21 14.28 3.56 -9.88
N GLU A 22 13.90 4.37 -10.87
CA GLU A 22 13.00 5.52 -10.71
C GLU A 22 11.53 5.15 -10.86
N ALA A 23 11.24 3.93 -11.34
CA ALA A 23 9.89 3.43 -11.47
C ALA A 23 9.24 3.15 -10.09
N PHE A 24 7.93 2.97 -10.14
CA PHE A 24 7.05 2.84 -8.99
C PHE A 24 6.26 1.54 -9.04
N LEU A 25 6.07 0.97 -7.86
CA LEU A 25 5.09 -0.07 -7.59
C LEU A 25 3.90 0.56 -6.87
N LEU A 26 2.69 0.37 -7.37
CA LEU A 26 1.46 0.85 -6.75
C LEU A 26 0.66 -0.37 -6.31
N ALA A 27 0.34 -0.44 -5.03
CA ALA A 27 -0.46 -1.52 -4.46
C ALA A 27 -1.77 -0.96 -3.92
N ASP A 28 -2.86 -1.55 -4.36
CA ASP A 28 -4.22 -1.14 -4.00
C ASP A 28 -5.15 -2.36 -3.97
N ASP A 29 -6.22 -2.29 -3.20
CA ASP A 29 -7.28 -3.30 -3.26
C ASP A 29 -8.63 -2.71 -3.66
N SER A 30 -9.30 -3.47 -4.53
CA SER A 30 -10.65 -3.15 -4.96
C SER A 30 -11.60 -4.25 -4.50
N ILE A 31 -12.83 -3.86 -4.17
CA ILE A 31 -13.93 -4.79 -3.96
C ILE A 31 -14.78 -4.75 -5.21
N GLN A 32 -14.79 -5.85 -5.96
CA GLN A 32 -15.69 -6.02 -7.10
C GLN A 32 -17.06 -6.40 -6.57
N ASP A 33 -17.99 -5.46 -6.66
CA ASP A 33 -19.32 -5.59 -6.13
C ASP A 33 -20.09 -6.75 -6.75
N LYS A 34 -20.60 -7.65 -5.91
CA LYS A 34 -21.45 -8.77 -6.32
C LYS A 34 -22.66 -8.89 -5.40
N ARG A 35 -23.24 -7.75 -4.97
CA ARG A 35 -24.42 -7.68 -4.07
C ARG A 35 -25.60 -8.57 -4.50
N TYR A 36 -25.77 -8.84 -5.79
CA TYR A 36 -26.86 -9.67 -6.33
C TYR A 36 -26.51 -11.14 -6.59
N SER A 37 -25.25 -11.56 -6.40
CA SER A 37 -24.85 -12.95 -6.65
C SER A 37 -24.93 -13.78 -5.38
N ARG A 38 -25.90 -14.71 -5.33
CA ARG A 38 -26.11 -15.61 -4.19
C ARG A 38 -25.27 -16.91 -4.27
N PHE A 39 -24.58 -17.16 -5.37
CA PHE A 39 -23.98 -18.47 -5.70
C PHE A 39 -22.54 -18.39 -6.26
N VAL A 40 -21.72 -17.45 -5.80
CA VAL A 40 -20.28 -17.42 -6.15
C VAL A 40 -19.47 -17.58 -4.87
N GLU A 41 -18.73 -18.68 -4.78
CA GLU A 41 -17.93 -19.12 -3.62
C GLU A 41 -16.92 -18.06 -3.16
N LEU A 42 -16.42 -17.24 -4.08
CA LEU A 42 -15.45 -16.15 -3.84
C LEU A 42 -16.05 -14.86 -3.24
N VAL A 43 -17.35 -14.83 -2.95
CA VAL A 43 -18.05 -13.60 -2.51
C VAL A 43 -18.05 -13.46 -1.00
N HIS A 44 -17.11 -12.67 -0.50
CA HIS A 44 -16.94 -12.37 0.93
C HIS A 44 -17.57 -11.04 1.33
N ARG A 45 -18.01 -10.92 2.59
CA ARG A 45 -18.42 -9.64 3.18
C ARG A 45 -17.17 -8.84 3.52
N GLN A 46 -16.98 -7.72 2.84
CA GLN A 46 -15.80 -6.88 3.00
C GLN A 46 -16.25 -5.45 3.30
N TYR A 47 -15.53 -4.79 4.21
CA TYR A 47 -15.81 -3.41 4.52
C TYR A 47 -15.24 -2.52 3.41
N SER A 48 -16.10 -1.77 2.73
CA SER A 48 -15.68 -0.74 1.78
C SER A 48 -15.69 0.60 2.48
N SER A 49 -14.50 1.15 2.75
CA SER A 49 -14.33 2.52 3.27
C SER A 49 -14.53 3.59 2.20
N GLY A 50 -14.68 3.22 0.93
CA GLY A 50 -14.99 4.11 -0.19
C GLY A 50 -16.48 4.12 -0.51
N ALA A 51 -16.83 3.57 -1.68
CA ALA A 51 -18.10 3.74 -2.40
C ALA A 51 -19.41 3.66 -1.58
N GLU A 52 -19.46 2.90 -0.47
CA GLU A 52 -20.70 2.69 0.28
C GLU A 52 -20.60 2.91 1.79
N HIS A 53 -19.40 3.16 2.34
CA HIS A 53 -19.17 3.21 3.80
C HIS A 53 -19.90 2.09 4.56
N GLY A 54 -19.66 0.83 4.19
CA GLY A 54 -20.41 -0.32 4.70
C GLY A 54 -19.85 -1.70 4.33
N LEU A 55 -20.50 -2.75 4.82
CA LEU A 55 -20.18 -4.14 4.47
C LEU A 55 -20.76 -4.48 3.09
N VAL A 56 -19.90 -4.53 2.08
CA VAL A 56 -20.24 -4.91 0.71
C VAL A 56 -19.97 -6.40 0.52
N ARG A 57 -20.89 -7.12 -0.12
CA ARG A 57 -20.64 -8.47 -0.59
C ARG A 57 -19.95 -8.38 -1.96
N GLY A 58 -18.70 -8.82 -2.04
CA GLY A 58 -17.92 -8.71 -3.27
C GLY A 58 -16.67 -9.57 -3.26
N ILE A 59 -16.04 -9.64 -4.43
CA ILE A 59 -14.75 -10.32 -4.60
C ILE A 59 -13.66 -9.29 -4.32
N GLY A 60 -12.82 -9.57 -3.33
CA GLY A 60 -11.70 -8.70 -2.99
C GLY A 60 -10.53 -9.01 -3.90
N VAL A 61 -9.93 -8.01 -4.51
CA VAL A 61 -8.75 -8.18 -5.35
C VAL A 61 -7.68 -7.22 -4.90
N VAL A 62 -6.53 -7.76 -4.49
CA VAL A 62 -5.31 -6.99 -4.23
C VAL A 62 -4.53 -6.93 -5.54
N ASN A 63 -4.21 -5.73 -6.00
CA ASN A 63 -3.50 -5.49 -7.26
C ASN A 63 -2.12 -4.90 -6.98
N LEU A 64 -1.14 -5.28 -7.80
CA LEU A 64 0.17 -4.64 -7.86
C LEU A 64 0.42 -4.15 -9.28
N VAL A 65 0.64 -2.85 -9.41
CA VAL A 65 0.77 -2.14 -10.67
C VAL A 65 2.17 -1.56 -10.75
N HIS A 66 2.80 -1.67 -11.91
CA HIS A 66 4.05 -0.99 -12.25
C HIS A 66 3.74 0.31 -12.99
N SER A 67 4.51 1.36 -12.68
CA SER A 67 4.52 2.60 -13.45
C SER A 67 5.95 3.11 -13.61
N SER A 68 6.31 3.57 -14.80
CA SER A 68 7.59 4.25 -15.04
C SER A 68 7.63 5.68 -14.48
N GLY A 69 6.49 6.20 -13.98
CA GLY A 69 6.32 7.60 -13.61
C GLY A 69 5.87 8.51 -14.75
N LYS A 70 5.78 8.00 -15.98
CA LYS A 70 5.23 8.75 -17.12
C LYS A 70 3.70 8.72 -17.12
N PRO A 71 3.04 9.80 -17.56
CA PRO A 71 1.60 9.84 -17.70
C PRO A 71 1.09 8.69 -18.59
N GLY A 72 0.08 7.96 -18.11
CA GLY A 72 -0.57 6.88 -18.86
C GLY A 72 0.12 5.51 -18.80
N GLU A 73 1.29 5.40 -18.16
CA GLU A 73 1.98 4.11 -18.00
C GLU A 73 1.64 3.47 -16.65
N PHE A 74 0.59 2.66 -16.63
CA PHE A 74 0.15 1.87 -15.48
C PHE A 74 -0.17 0.45 -15.91
N TYR A 75 0.66 -0.51 -15.50
CA TYR A 75 0.55 -1.89 -15.93
C TYR A 75 0.35 -2.82 -14.74
N PRO A 76 -0.75 -3.57 -14.64
CA PRO A 76 -0.92 -4.55 -13.59
C PRO A 76 0.07 -5.69 -13.81
N ILE A 77 0.97 -5.89 -12.84
CA ILE A 77 2.00 -6.93 -12.91
C ILE A 77 1.64 -8.15 -12.07
N ASP A 78 0.74 -8.02 -11.10
CA ASP A 78 0.29 -9.12 -10.25
C ASP A 78 -1.10 -8.79 -9.67
N TYR A 79 -1.87 -9.83 -9.33
CA TYR A 79 -3.11 -9.69 -8.57
C TYR A 79 -3.35 -10.94 -7.71
N ARG A 80 -4.05 -10.75 -6.58
CA ARG A 80 -4.49 -11.84 -5.70
C ARG A 80 -5.96 -11.66 -5.38
N ILE A 81 -6.70 -12.76 -5.48
CA ILE A 81 -8.10 -12.80 -5.05
C ILE A 81 -8.09 -13.09 -3.55
N TYR A 82 -8.74 -12.23 -2.78
CA TYR A 82 -8.92 -12.45 -1.36
C TYR A 82 -10.00 -13.53 -1.14
N ASP A 83 -9.55 -14.72 -0.78
CA ASP A 83 -10.39 -15.87 -0.51
C ASP A 83 -9.88 -16.69 0.69
N PRO A 84 -10.09 -16.18 1.91
CA PRO A 84 -9.54 -16.78 3.13
C PRO A 84 -10.08 -18.19 3.41
N ASP A 85 -11.24 -18.56 2.88
CA ASP A 85 -11.80 -19.90 3.06
C ASP A 85 -11.05 -20.95 2.22
N SER A 86 -10.46 -20.54 1.10
CA SER A 86 -9.67 -21.41 0.22
C SER A 86 -8.19 -21.46 0.60
N ASP A 87 -7.55 -20.32 0.85
CA ASP A 87 -6.10 -20.26 1.05
C ASP A 87 -5.66 -19.84 2.46
N GLY A 88 -6.58 -19.44 3.32
CA GLY A 88 -6.30 -19.01 4.69
C GLY A 88 -5.57 -17.67 4.80
N LYS A 89 -5.42 -16.92 3.70
CA LYS A 89 -4.59 -15.72 3.66
C LYS A 89 -5.39 -14.44 3.83
N THR A 90 -4.76 -13.50 4.53
CA THR A 90 -5.20 -12.12 4.64
C THR A 90 -4.71 -11.32 3.43
N LYS A 91 -5.41 -10.21 3.12
CA LYS A 91 -4.93 -9.22 2.12
C LYS A 91 -3.51 -8.72 2.40
N ASN A 92 -3.13 -8.59 3.68
CA ASN A 92 -1.78 -8.20 4.07
C ASN A 92 -0.73 -9.26 3.71
N GLU A 93 -1.06 -10.55 3.81
CA GLU A 93 -0.18 -11.63 3.37
C GLU A 93 -0.04 -11.63 1.85
N HIS A 94 -1.14 -11.48 1.11
CA HIS A 94 -1.09 -11.30 -0.34
C HIS A 94 -0.20 -10.12 -0.75
N PHE A 95 -0.41 -8.95 -0.14
CA PHE A 95 0.41 -7.77 -0.38
C PHE A 95 1.91 -8.06 -0.21
N ARG A 96 2.27 -8.70 0.91
CA ARG A 96 3.67 -9.05 1.21
C ARG A 96 4.23 -10.05 0.19
N GLU A 97 3.48 -11.09 -0.15
CA GLU A 97 3.88 -12.09 -1.14
C GLU A 97 4.05 -11.48 -2.53
N MET A 98 3.15 -10.59 -2.96
CA MET A 98 3.24 -9.90 -4.25
C MET A 98 4.49 -9.02 -4.33
N LEU A 99 4.85 -8.31 -3.24
CA LEU A 99 6.08 -7.52 -3.21
C LEU A 99 7.35 -8.39 -3.25
N VAL A 100 7.37 -9.48 -2.47
CA VAL A 100 8.48 -10.42 -2.52
C VAL A 100 8.63 -11.00 -3.93
N HIS A 101 7.53 -11.44 -4.53
CA HIS A 101 7.50 -12.00 -5.88
C HIS A 101 7.95 -10.99 -6.95
N ALA A 102 7.55 -9.72 -6.82
CA ALA A 102 7.99 -8.66 -7.72
C ALA A 102 9.52 -8.44 -7.66
N VAL A 103 10.11 -8.49 -6.47
CA VAL A 103 11.54 -8.23 -6.27
C VAL A 103 12.40 -9.47 -6.57
N ALA A 104 12.02 -10.63 -6.02
CA ALA A 104 12.84 -11.83 -6.04
C ALA A 104 12.68 -12.63 -7.34
N ASP A 105 11.46 -12.77 -7.85
CA ASP A 105 11.16 -13.64 -9.00
C ASP A 105 11.08 -12.85 -10.31
N LYS A 106 10.36 -11.71 -10.30
CA LYS A 106 10.21 -10.85 -11.49
C LYS A 106 11.38 -9.90 -11.70
N LEU A 107 12.26 -9.75 -10.72
CA LEU A 107 13.46 -8.89 -10.75
C LEU A 107 13.13 -7.43 -11.10
N ILE A 108 11.98 -6.93 -10.64
CA ILE A 108 11.58 -5.53 -10.84
C ILE A 108 12.58 -4.61 -10.14
N LYS A 109 13.07 -3.61 -10.88
CA LYS A 109 14.05 -2.61 -10.44
C LYS A 109 13.41 -1.45 -9.69
N ALA A 110 12.12 -1.18 -9.91
CA ALA A 110 11.38 -0.13 -9.20
C ALA A 110 11.68 -0.15 -7.69
N ARG A 111 12.23 0.95 -7.17
CA ARG A 111 12.63 1.04 -5.76
C ARG A 111 11.59 1.69 -4.87
N THR A 112 10.54 2.27 -5.47
CA THR A 112 9.54 3.02 -4.74
C THR A 112 8.20 2.30 -4.77
N VAL A 113 7.60 2.09 -3.60
CA VAL A 113 6.25 1.50 -3.47
C VAL A 113 5.27 2.50 -2.86
N LEU A 114 4.08 2.62 -3.45
CA LEU A 114 2.98 3.46 -3.00
C LEU A 114 1.80 2.56 -2.63
N PHE A 115 1.18 2.80 -1.47
CA PHE A 115 0.04 2.00 -1.00
C PHE A 115 -0.81 2.75 0.03
N ASP A 116 -2.07 2.32 0.15
CA ASP A 116 -3.03 2.90 1.10
C ASP A 116 -2.66 2.68 2.58
N SER A 117 -3.12 3.57 3.45
CA SER A 117 -2.98 3.49 4.92
C SER A 117 -3.37 2.15 5.53
N TRP A 118 -4.29 1.41 4.89
CA TRP A 118 -4.74 0.10 5.35
C TRP A 118 -3.61 -0.94 5.36
N TYR A 119 -2.61 -0.79 4.47
CA TYR A 119 -1.40 -1.62 4.44
C TYR A 119 -0.24 -1.07 5.28
N ALA A 120 -0.39 0.06 5.98
CA ALA A 120 0.67 0.69 6.77
C ALA A 120 0.96 0.01 8.13
N GLY A 121 0.64 -1.28 8.25
CA GLY A 121 0.95 -2.12 9.41
C GLY A 121 2.46 -2.33 9.61
N ALA A 122 2.90 -2.54 10.85
CA ALA A 122 4.33 -2.58 11.19
C ALA A 122 5.10 -3.67 10.42
N ASP A 123 4.49 -4.85 10.23
CA ASP A 123 5.14 -5.96 9.55
C ASP A 123 5.34 -5.72 8.06
N ASN A 124 4.39 -5.04 7.41
CA ASN A 124 4.51 -4.62 6.01
C ASN A 124 5.63 -3.60 5.86
N LEU A 125 5.66 -2.57 6.72
CA LEU A 125 6.71 -1.55 6.69
C LEU A 125 8.10 -2.18 6.91
N LYS A 126 8.22 -3.10 7.87
CA LYS A 126 9.47 -3.86 8.10
C LYS A 126 9.88 -4.69 6.88
N LEU A 127 8.93 -5.37 6.23
CA LEU A 127 9.23 -6.14 5.04
C LEU A 127 9.76 -5.25 3.91
N ILE A 128 9.05 -4.17 3.60
CA ILE A 128 9.44 -3.23 2.54
C ILE A 128 10.84 -2.68 2.79
N HIS A 129 11.14 -2.32 4.05
CA HIS A 129 12.47 -1.87 4.42
C HIS A 129 13.54 -2.96 4.26
N ARG A 130 13.25 -4.22 4.64
CA ARG A 130 14.16 -5.35 4.42
C ARG A 130 14.41 -5.63 2.93
N LEU A 131 13.43 -5.36 2.07
CA LEU A 131 13.57 -5.46 0.61
C LEU A 131 14.37 -4.29 0.02
N GLY A 132 14.79 -3.31 0.82
CA GLY A 132 15.53 -2.14 0.35
C GLY A 132 14.67 -1.15 -0.45
N LEU A 133 13.35 -1.23 -0.31
CA LEU A 133 12.41 -0.37 -1.02
C LEU A 133 12.08 0.89 -0.20
N ILE A 134 11.97 2.01 -0.92
CA ILE A 134 11.39 3.26 -0.43
C ILE A 134 9.87 3.12 -0.47
N PHE A 135 9.17 3.53 0.58
CA PHE A 135 7.71 3.57 0.55
C PHE A 135 7.13 4.97 0.74
N PHE A 136 5.95 5.14 0.16
CA PHE A 136 5.02 6.22 0.44
C PHE A 136 3.65 5.65 0.81
N THR A 137 3.14 6.07 1.95
CA THR A 137 1.80 5.69 2.42
C THR A 137 1.25 6.76 3.36
N THR A 138 -0.05 6.78 3.55
CA THR A 138 -0.69 7.62 4.57
C THR A 138 -0.75 6.89 5.91
N LEU A 139 -0.69 7.62 7.03
CA LEU A 139 -0.88 7.06 8.36
C LEU A 139 -2.18 7.54 8.98
N LYS A 140 -2.80 6.65 9.75
CA LYS A 140 -3.92 6.99 10.62
C LYS A 140 -3.44 7.88 11.77
N GLU A 141 -4.28 8.84 12.15
CA GLU A 141 -4.03 9.83 13.20
C GLU A 141 -3.68 9.24 14.57
N ASN A 142 -4.24 8.07 14.89
CA ASN A 142 -4.02 7.39 16.16
C ASN A 142 -2.70 6.60 16.24
N ARG A 143 -1.86 6.67 15.21
CA ARG A 143 -0.56 5.98 15.18
C ARG A 143 0.38 6.59 16.23
N LEU A 144 1.05 5.73 17.00
CA LEU A 144 2.01 6.16 18.00
C LEU A 144 3.39 6.42 17.38
N VAL A 145 3.86 7.66 17.56
CA VAL A 145 5.11 8.21 17.01
C VAL A 145 5.95 8.83 18.13
N SER A 146 7.26 8.86 17.92
CA SER A 146 8.23 9.44 18.84
C SER A 146 9.16 10.36 18.04
N LEU A 147 9.29 11.63 18.44
CA LEU A 147 10.16 12.61 17.77
C LEU A 147 11.61 12.48 18.26
N THR A 148 11.78 12.31 19.58
CA THR A 148 13.05 12.08 20.26
C THR A 148 12.94 10.83 21.14
N LYS A 149 14.07 10.25 21.57
CA LYS A 149 14.04 9.05 22.43
C LYS A 149 13.49 9.37 23.82
N GLU A 150 13.63 10.62 24.24
CA GLU A 150 13.35 11.15 25.57
C GLU A 150 11.86 11.49 25.73
N ASP A 151 11.19 11.95 24.67
CA ASP A 151 9.79 12.42 24.71
C ASP A 151 8.74 11.28 24.78
N GLY A 152 9.17 10.02 24.69
CA GLY A 152 8.26 8.88 24.63
C GLY A 152 7.43 8.84 23.33
N TYR A 153 6.25 8.21 23.41
CA TYR A 153 5.35 8.04 22.27
C TYR A 153 4.09 8.89 22.41
N ILE A 154 3.81 9.70 21.40
CA ILE A 154 2.59 10.51 21.26
C ILE A 154 1.77 10.01 20.07
N ARG A 155 0.50 10.42 19.97
CA ARG A 155 -0.29 10.16 18.76
C ARG A 155 0.15 11.09 17.62
N LEU A 156 -0.05 10.66 16.39
CA LEU A 156 0.36 11.41 15.20
C LEU A 156 -0.40 12.74 15.06
N ASP A 157 -1.68 12.78 15.45
CA ASP A 157 -2.49 14.00 15.50
C ASP A 157 -2.03 15.03 16.54
N GLN A 158 -1.22 14.62 17.52
CA GLN A 158 -0.66 15.50 18.54
C GLN A 158 0.65 16.16 18.10
N ILE A 159 1.16 15.85 16.91
CA ILE A 159 2.34 16.52 16.38
C ILE A 159 1.99 17.98 16.10
N ASP A 160 2.71 18.90 16.74
CA ASP A 160 2.68 20.31 16.38
C ASP A 160 3.35 20.54 15.02
N TRP A 161 2.61 21.12 14.07
CA TRP A 161 3.06 21.34 12.70
C TRP A 161 3.48 22.80 12.50
N THR A 162 4.72 23.10 12.88
CA THR A 162 5.35 24.40 12.62
C THR A 162 5.60 24.61 11.12
N ALA A 163 5.80 25.86 10.69
CA ALA A 163 6.09 26.19 9.29
C ALA A 163 7.31 25.43 8.73
N GLU A 164 8.34 25.24 9.54
CA GLU A 164 9.54 24.45 9.19
C GLU A 164 9.21 22.96 8.97
N ARG A 165 8.37 22.36 9.83
CA ARG A 165 7.95 20.96 9.72
C ARG A 165 7.05 20.72 8.51
N LEU A 166 6.24 21.70 8.12
CA LEU A 166 5.45 21.64 6.89
C LEU A 166 6.32 21.63 5.64
N GLN A 167 7.44 22.37 5.64
CA GLN A 167 8.33 22.44 4.48
C GLN A 167 9.28 21.24 4.37
N SER A 168 9.88 20.82 5.49
CA SER A 168 10.98 19.83 5.50
C SER A 168 10.54 18.41 5.86
N GLY A 169 9.34 18.27 6.42
CA GLY A 169 8.86 17.06 7.08
C GLY A 169 9.52 16.83 8.44
N VAL A 170 8.95 15.94 9.25
CA VAL A 170 9.47 15.59 10.58
C VAL A 170 9.93 14.14 10.62
N ILE A 171 11.14 13.91 11.13
CA ILE A 171 11.64 12.55 11.33
C ILE A 171 11.08 12.01 12.64
N VAL A 172 10.41 10.85 12.58
CA VAL A 172 9.83 10.18 13.75
C VAL A 172 10.18 8.70 13.76
N LYS A 173 10.06 8.08 14.93
CA LYS A 173 10.06 6.62 15.09
C LYS A 173 8.64 6.15 15.35
N LEU A 174 8.16 5.18 14.57
CA LEU A 174 6.90 4.49 14.84
C LEU A 174 7.12 3.44 15.94
N LYS A 175 6.15 3.25 16.85
CA LYS A 175 6.31 2.38 18.05
C LYS A 175 6.81 0.97 17.76
N GLU A 176 6.31 0.36 16.70
CA GLU A 176 6.60 -1.04 16.37
C GLU A 176 7.60 -1.19 15.21
N VAL A 177 8.19 -0.09 14.74
CA VAL A 177 9.11 -0.07 13.60
C VAL A 177 10.51 0.31 14.09
N SER A 178 11.51 -0.47 13.69
CA SER A 178 12.89 -0.33 14.17
C SER A 178 13.66 0.84 13.55
N PHE A 179 13.19 1.36 12.42
CA PHE A 179 13.80 2.47 11.68
C PHE A 179 12.96 3.75 11.79
N LYS A 180 13.62 4.88 11.54
CA LYS A 180 12.98 6.19 11.49
C LYS A 180 12.34 6.42 10.13
N VAL A 181 11.25 7.15 10.12
CA VAL A 181 10.54 7.57 8.91
C VAL A 181 10.38 9.08 8.90
N ARG A 182 10.18 9.68 7.73
CA ARG A 182 9.90 11.11 7.59
C ARG A 182 8.43 11.33 7.28
N LEU A 183 7.73 12.08 8.13
CA LEU A 183 6.34 12.47 7.94
C LEU A 183 6.27 13.80 7.19
N PHE A 184 5.32 13.89 6.27
CA PHE A 184 4.93 15.11 5.58
C PHE A 184 3.43 15.31 5.77
N LYS A 185 3.01 16.52 6.14
CA LYS A 185 1.59 16.87 6.20
C LYS A 185 1.16 17.44 4.86
N LEU A 186 0.21 16.77 4.22
CA LEU A 186 -0.42 17.24 3.01
C LEU A 186 -1.71 17.97 3.42
N VAL A 187 -1.77 19.26 3.11
CA VAL A 187 -2.97 20.07 3.29
C VAL A 187 -3.68 20.13 1.95
N ALA A 188 -4.83 19.48 1.83
CA ALA A 188 -5.64 19.56 0.62
C ALA A 188 -6.22 20.97 0.48
N THR A 189 -6.13 21.54 -0.72
CA THR A 189 -6.60 22.91 -1.00
C THR A 189 -8.14 23.03 -1.00
N ASN A 190 -8.87 21.90 -1.04
CA ASN A 190 -10.31 21.85 -1.30
C ASN A 190 -11.17 21.32 -0.13
N GLY A 191 -10.71 21.46 1.12
CA GLY A 191 -11.52 21.14 2.30
C GLY A 191 -11.53 19.67 2.74
N ASP A 192 -10.73 18.81 2.10
CA ASP A 192 -10.49 17.44 2.57
C ASP A 192 -9.60 17.43 3.82
N THR A 193 -9.79 16.42 4.67
CA THR A 193 -9.03 16.24 5.91
C THR A 193 -7.54 16.13 5.60
N PRO A 194 -6.65 16.89 6.28
CA PRO A 194 -5.22 16.84 6.02
C PRO A 194 -4.68 15.42 6.25
N SER A 195 -3.99 14.87 5.25
CA SER A 195 -3.40 13.53 5.33
C SER A 195 -1.91 13.61 5.67
N THR A 196 -1.42 12.68 6.47
CA THR A 196 0.02 12.60 6.77
C THR A 196 0.64 11.47 5.97
N CYS A 197 1.50 11.84 5.03
CA CYS A 197 2.25 10.91 4.19
C CYS A 197 3.60 10.58 4.84
N VAL A 198 4.00 9.33 4.78
CA VAL A 198 5.30 8.85 5.28
C VAL A 198 6.19 8.55 4.12
N ARG A 199 7.44 8.99 4.20
CA ARG A 199 8.53 8.50 3.38
C ARG A 199 9.59 7.84 4.26
N CYS A 200 9.97 6.60 3.95
CA CYS A 200 11.20 6.02 4.46
C CYS A 200 12.28 6.09 3.39
N LYS A 201 13.44 6.65 3.71
CA LYS A 201 14.63 6.58 2.85
C LYS A 201 15.52 5.47 3.41
N CYS A 202 15.71 4.40 2.65
CA CYS A 202 16.69 3.36 2.94
C CYS A 202 18.11 3.89 2.71
#